data_AF-A0A7C7YSU5-F1
#
_entry.id   AF-A0A7C7YSU5-F1
#
_cell.length_a   1.000
_cell.length_b   1.000
_cell.length_c   1.000
_cell.angle_alpha   90.00
_cell.angle_beta   90.00
_cell.angle_gamma   90.00
#
_symmetry.space_group_name_H-M   'P 1'
#
loop_
_entity.id
_entity.type
_entity.pdbx_description
1 polymer ?
#
loop_
_entity_poly.entity_id
_entity_poly.type
_entity_poly.pdbx_seq_one_letter_code
_entity_poly.pdbx_strand_id
1 'polypeptide(L)'
;MLPFTSESPSRASWLALALWLLVLSGPVALASSSYLVPLRSSQLRDLDAARSAARGRLVKSLEELVEWCTKKKLYASRVGVYESLLHFQPEHTAALRGLGYKKGRKGEWLPPKQRKPPKNWNKSAERRFPKQRSAVVTTYRDEMLILLEEHAAGIDAADRSAIYADILFADPDDARVHELLGEVRVDGVWVLAQSARSKSRRQAMRMLVTQAFADAPQPSASAANEAELALGIKWTAVFEADGVRSLGTGEEEEVMRLPIAMHATRSYFNAVLGAKAAYPDPLTVYTLPRASDKLAFLMGHPAIDETYRKYLMALDGSGIRGSGDFAHWAPDPVRRLDGLVRQSISWLLTGGFGIKPAHGWAFEGFGLYLTRELVGTRLTWFVRESKYLTPEEDQALKARLLDSRANWMDEAFQMFATGKPIKLQFLLGKSVNSLDARDMLYSYCLAAYMLEAEAQKLPQLLTAIGQGKTSQAAFQDVLGLDVRRLDERLRRWLSERR
;
A
#
# COMPACT_ATOMS: atom_id res chain seq x y z
N MET A 1 -36.24 -25.17 12.11
CA MET A 1 -36.38 -26.16 13.21
C MET A 1 -35.68 -27.45 12.80
N LEU A 2 -34.46 -27.63 13.30
CA LEU A 2 -33.67 -28.86 13.41
C LEU A 2 -32.75 -28.62 14.63
N PRO A 3 -32.57 -29.57 15.57
CA PRO A 3 -31.89 -29.28 16.82
C PRO A 3 -30.36 -29.38 16.65
N PHE A 4 -29.66 -28.32 17.04
CA PHE A 4 -28.21 -28.33 17.26
C PHE A 4 -27.95 -28.84 18.68
N THR A 5 -27.43 -30.05 18.82
CA THR A 5 -26.95 -30.58 20.10
C THR A 5 -25.51 -30.12 20.33
N SER A 6 -25.31 -29.39 21.42
CA SER A 6 -24.00 -28.97 21.92
C SER A 6 -23.34 -30.11 22.70
N GLU A 7 -22.41 -30.82 22.07
CA GLU A 7 -21.42 -31.61 22.81
C GLU A 7 -20.09 -30.86 22.86
N SER A 8 -19.66 -30.57 24.07
CA SER A 8 -18.34 -30.01 24.38
C SER A 8 -17.28 -31.10 24.31
N PRO A 9 -16.16 -30.92 23.59
CA PRO A 9 -15.11 -31.92 23.61
C PRO A 9 -14.36 -31.88 24.95
N SER A 10 -14.32 -33.03 25.60
CA SER A 10 -13.62 -33.27 26.87
C SER A 10 -12.11 -33.08 26.73
N ARG A 11 -11.46 -32.71 27.85
CA ARG A 11 -10.02 -32.45 28.01
C ARG A 11 -9.09 -33.64 27.70
N ALA A 12 -9.59 -34.76 27.19
CA ALA A 12 -8.81 -35.96 26.84
C ALA A 12 -8.27 -35.97 25.39
N SER A 13 -8.63 -35.00 24.56
CA SER A 13 -8.27 -35.00 23.12
C SER A 13 -6.92 -34.34 22.78
N TRP A 14 -6.15 -33.89 23.78
CA TRP A 14 -4.85 -33.21 23.57
C TRP A 14 -3.61 -34.10 23.77
N LEU A 15 -3.77 -35.38 24.13
CA LEU A 15 -2.66 -36.32 24.32
C LEU A 15 -2.50 -37.37 23.21
N ALA A 16 -3.39 -37.40 22.21
CA ALA A 16 -3.33 -38.34 21.09
C ALA A 16 -2.65 -37.77 19.82
N LEU A 17 -2.23 -36.50 19.82
CA LEU A 17 -1.52 -35.89 18.66
C LEU A 17 0.02 -35.91 18.78
N ALA A 18 0.57 -36.45 19.87
CA ALA A 18 2.01 -36.47 20.13
C ALA A 18 2.69 -37.83 19.84
N LEU A 19 1.98 -38.81 19.25
CA LEU A 19 2.50 -40.17 19.04
C LEU A 19 2.27 -40.74 17.63
N TRP A 20 2.29 -39.88 16.60
CA TRP A 20 2.22 -40.29 15.17
C TRP A 20 3.29 -39.61 14.28
N LEU A 21 4.41 -39.18 14.87
CA LEU A 21 5.54 -38.55 14.17
C LEU A 21 6.83 -39.39 14.18
N LEU A 22 6.71 -40.71 14.38
CA LEU A 22 7.81 -41.65 14.35
C LEU A 22 7.33 -42.92 13.64
N VAL A 23 7.50 -42.94 12.30
CA VAL A 23 7.76 -44.10 11.42
C VAL A 23 7.48 -43.62 10.00
N LEU A 24 8.55 -43.34 9.25
CA LEU A 24 8.74 -43.51 7.79
C LEU A 24 9.98 -42.70 7.34
N SER A 25 11.12 -42.95 7.98
CA SER A 25 12.43 -42.63 7.42
C SER A 25 12.84 -43.74 6.44
N GLY A 26 12.27 -43.69 5.24
CA GLY A 26 12.77 -44.43 4.08
C GLY A 26 13.93 -43.65 3.44
N PRO A 27 14.99 -44.31 2.94
CA PRO A 27 16.08 -43.63 2.26
C PRO A 27 15.56 -43.05 0.93
N VAL A 28 15.41 -41.73 0.88
CA VAL A 28 15.26 -41.01 -0.39
C VAL A 28 16.59 -41.13 -1.12
N ALA A 29 16.62 -41.91 -2.20
CA ALA A 29 17.75 -41.95 -3.11
C ALA A 29 18.02 -40.53 -3.62
N LEU A 30 19.11 -39.94 -3.15
CA LEU A 30 19.69 -38.71 -3.70
C LEU A 30 20.20 -39.02 -5.10
N ALA A 31 19.31 -38.99 -6.09
CA ALA A 31 19.69 -38.89 -7.47
C ALA A 31 20.48 -37.58 -7.64
N SER A 32 21.77 -37.73 -7.88
CA SER A 32 22.73 -36.65 -8.07
C SER A 32 22.31 -35.80 -9.26
N SER A 33 21.59 -34.71 -9.00
CA SER A 33 21.23 -33.67 -9.99
C SER A 33 22.44 -32.80 -10.31
N SER A 34 23.49 -33.41 -10.85
CA SER A 34 24.76 -32.75 -11.19
C SER A 34 24.83 -32.21 -12.62
N TYR A 35 23.74 -32.29 -13.41
CA TYR A 35 23.76 -32.03 -14.86
C TYR A 35 22.97 -30.80 -15.35
N LEU A 36 22.39 -29.96 -14.46
CA LEU A 36 21.52 -28.84 -14.89
C LEU A 36 22.16 -27.43 -14.88
N VAL A 37 23.47 -27.32 -14.72
CA VAL A 37 24.16 -26.02 -14.57
C VAL A 37 24.82 -25.40 -15.84
N PRO A 38 24.95 -26.03 -17.04
CA PRO A 38 25.61 -25.34 -18.17
C PRO A 38 24.73 -24.33 -18.95
N LEU A 39 23.43 -24.61 -19.11
CA LEU A 39 22.60 -23.95 -20.14
C LEU A 39 22.32 -22.46 -19.87
N ARG A 40 22.22 -22.03 -18.60
CA ARG A 40 21.98 -20.62 -18.26
C ARG A 40 23.15 -19.71 -18.62
N SER A 41 24.37 -20.23 -18.55
CA SER A 41 25.59 -19.43 -18.72
C SER A 41 25.85 -19.05 -20.18
N SER A 42 25.45 -19.88 -21.14
CA SER A 42 25.59 -19.57 -22.57
C SER A 42 24.56 -18.55 -23.03
N GLN A 43 23.28 -18.73 -22.65
CA GLN A 43 22.20 -17.83 -23.05
C GLN A 43 22.41 -16.39 -22.56
N LEU A 44 22.96 -16.20 -21.35
CA LEU A 44 23.26 -14.87 -20.83
C LEU A 44 24.44 -14.20 -21.56
N ARG A 45 25.45 -14.98 -21.96
CA ARG A 45 26.56 -14.46 -22.77
C ARG A 45 26.09 -14.00 -24.15
N ASP A 46 25.16 -14.74 -24.75
CA ASP A 46 24.57 -14.39 -26.04
C ASP A 46 23.77 -13.08 -25.93
N LEU A 47 23.00 -12.90 -24.84
CA LEU A 47 22.28 -11.66 -24.55
C LEU A 47 23.23 -10.45 -24.39
N ASP A 48 24.31 -10.59 -23.61
CA ASP A 48 25.27 -9.52 -23.38
C ASP A 48 26.02 -9.13 -24.67
N ALA A 49 26.40 -10.12 -25.48
CA ALA A 49 27.04 -9.89 -26.77
C ALA A 49 26.09 -9.17 -27.75
N ALA A 50 24.83 -9.60 -27.84
CA ALA A 50 23.81 -8.97 -28.67
C ALA A 50 23.51 -7.53 -28.22
N ARG A 51 23.37 -7.31 -26.91
CA ARG A 51 23.20 -5.98 -26.31
C ARG A 51 24.39 -5.06 -26.60
N SER A 52 25.61 -5.57 -26.46
CA SER A 52 26.84 -4.82 -26.76
C SER A 52 26.90 -4.41 -28.23
N ALA A 53 26.55 -5.33 -29.15
CA ALA A 53 26.50 -5.04 -30.58
C ALA A 53 25.44 -3.98 -30.93
N ALA A 54 24.24 -4.07 -30.33
CA ALA A 54 23.18 -3.09 -30.51
C ALA A 54 23.56 -1.70 -29.97
N ARG A 55 24.20 -1.64 -28.79
CA ARG A 55 24.76 -0.39 -28.24
C ARG A 55 25.78 0.23 -29.19
N GLY A 56 26.66 -0.57 -29.78
CA GLY A 56 27.63 -0.09 -30.78
C GLY A 56 26.98 0.55 -32.01
N ARG A 57 25.83 0.03 -32.45
CA ARG A 57 25.03 0.66 -33.52
C ARG A 57 24.36 1.95 -33.05
N LEU A 58 23.73 1.95 -31.88
CA LEU A 58 23.10 3.14 -31.30
C LEU A 58 24.10 4.29 -31.15
N VAL A 59 25.30 4.02 -30.65
CA VAL A 59 26.36 5.03 -30.48
C VAL A 59 26.64 5.76 -31.78
N LYS A 60 26.81 5.04 -32.90
CA LYS A 60 27.03 5.66 -34.22
C LYS A 60 25.88 6.57 -34.64
N SER A 61 24.64 6.12 -34.47
CA SER A 61 23.46 6.93 -34.81
C SER A 61 23.29 8.15 -33.88
N LEU A 62 23.72 8.06 -32.62
CA LEU A 62 23.77 9.21 -31.71
C LEU A 62 24.85 10.22 -32.12
N GLU A 63 26.01 9.76 -32.64
CA GLU A 63 27.04 10.66 -33.22
C GLU A 63 26.47 11.45 -34.41
N GLU A 64 25.75 10.80 -35.33
CA GLU A 64 25.06 11.47 -36.44
C GLU A 64 24.03 12.51 -35.95
N LEU A 65 23.29 12.19 -34.88
CA LEU A 65 22.35 13.12 -34.26
C LEU A 65 23.07 14.33 -33.63
N VAL A 66 24.24 14.15 -33.03
CA VAL A 66 25.10 15.24 -32.52
C VAL A 66 25.51 16.18 -33.67
N GLU A 67 25.91 15.64 -34.81
CA GLU A 67 26.27 16.42 -35.99
C GLU A 67 25.07 17.22 -36.51
N TRP A 68 23.90 16.57 -36.58
CA TRP A 68 22.64 17.23 -36.96
C TRP A 68 22.29 18.38 -36.00
N CYS A 69 22.35 18.15 -34.69
CA CYS A 69 22.12 19.20 -33.68
C CYS A 69 23.09 20.37 -33.85
N THR A 70 24.36 20.08 -34.15
CA THR A 70 25.38 21.10 -34.43
C THR A 70 25.02 21.93 -35.66
N LYS A 71 24.70 21.27 -36.78
CA LYS A 71 24.26 21.92 -38.03
C LYS A 71 23.00 22.77 -37.85
N LYS A 72 22.08 22.34 -36.98
CA LYS A 72 20.84 23.06 -36.66
C LYS A 72 20.97 24.08 -35.53
N LYS A 73 22.16 24.26 -34.93
CA LYS A 73 22.40 25.16 -33.79
C LYS A 73 21.52 24.83 -32.56
N LEU A 74 21.29 23.54 -32.31
CA LEU A 74 20.55 22.99 -31.16
C LEU A 74 21.51 22.54 -30.05
N TYR A 75 22.29 23.47 -29.51
CA TYR A 75 23.37 23.14 -28.58
C TYR A 75 22.87 22.60 -27.22
N ALA A 76 21.70 23.01 -26.76
CA ALA A 76 21.09 22.49 -25.52
C ALA A 76 20.66 21.03 -25.71
N SER A 77 20.02 20.72 -26.83
CA SER A 77 19.64 19.35 -27.17
C SER A 77 20.85 18.45 -27.40
N ARG A 78 21.89 18.96 -28.08
CA ARG A 78 23.16 18.25 -28.31
C ARG A 78 23.80 17.77 -27.01
N VAL A 79 23.70 18.56 -25.95
CA VAL A 79 24.20 18.20 -24.63
C VAL A 79 23.56 16.90 -24.12
N GLY A 80 22.23 16.75 -24.22
CA GLY A 80 21.55 15.52 -23.80
C GLY A 80 21.94 14.30 -24.67
N VAL A 81 22.24 14.51 -25.95
CA VAL A 81 22.75 13.44 -26.83
C VAL A 81 24.17 13.03 -26.42
N TYR A 82 25.04 13.98 -26.05
CA TYR A 82 26.36 13.65 -25.50
C TYR A 82 26.28 12.89 -24.18
N GLU A 83 25.34 13.24 -23.31
CA GLU A 83 25.10 12.48 -22.07
C GLU A 83 24.66 11.05 -22.39
N SER A 84 23.78 10.87 -23.39
CA SER A 84 23.40 9.55 -23.92
C SER A 84 24.62 8.76 -24.41
N LEU A 85 25.50 9.39 -25.20
CA LEU A 85 26.75 8.77 -25.65
C LEU A 85 27.64 8.32 -24.48
N LEU A 86 27.79 9.12 -23.42
CA LEU A 86 28.59 8.73 -22.26
C LEU A 86 27.95 7.63 -21.41
N HIS A 87 26.63 7.49 -21.40
CA HIS A 87 25.96 6.38 -20.74
C HIS A 87 26.29 5.04 -21.43
N PHE A 88 26.28 5.00 -22.76
CA PHE A 88 26.58 3.77 -23.52
C PHE A 88 28.07 3.54 -23.75
N GLN A 89 28.87 4.61 -23.82
CA GLN A 89 30.31 4.57 -24.03
C GLN A 89 31.00 5.62 -23.14
N PRO A 90 31.32 5.29 -21.88
CA PRO A 90 31.87 6.25 -20.91
C PRO A 90 33.16 6.96 -21.34
N GLU A 91 33.97 6.32 -22.19
CA GLU A 91 35.23 6.88 -22.69
C GLU A 91 35.11 7.65 -24.02
N HIS A 92 33.89 7.96 -24.47
CA HIS A 92 33.64 8.62 -25.74
C HIS A 92 34.25 10.04 -25.77
N THR A 93 35.42 10.15 -26.40
CA THR A 93 36.28 11.35 -26.32
C THR A 93 35.60 12.62 -26.85
N ALA A 94 34.84 12.53 -27.96
CA ALA A 94 34.13 13.67 -28.51
C ALA A 94 33.02 14.18 -27.57
N ALA A 95 32.24 13.28 -26.96
CA ALA A 95 31.20 13.63 -25.99
C ALA A 95 31.78 14.23 -24.71
N LEU A 96 32.86 13.67 -24.16
CA LEU A 96 33.58 14.22 -23.02
C LEU A 96 34.03 15.67 -23.28
N ARG A 97 34.68 15.92 -24.43
CA ARG A 97 35.06 17.29 -24.84
C ARG A 97 33.85 18.19 -25.06
N GLY A 98 32.81 17.68 -25.70
CA GLY A 98 31.56 18.41 -25.97
C GLY A 98 30.80 18.83 -24.71
N LEU A 99 30.95 18.05 -23.63
CA LEU A 99 30.43 18.34 -22.30
C LEU A 99 31.38 19.17 -21.43
N GLY A 100 32.57 19.51 -21.96
CA GLY A 100 33.55 20.36 -21.29
C GLY A 100 34.51 19.64 -20.34
N TYR A 101 34.54 18.31 -20.35
CA TYR A 101 35.55 17.56 -19.62
C TYR A 101 36.95 17.84 -20.19
N LYS A 102 37.96 17.84 -19.31
CA LYS A 102 39.36 18.05 -19.69
C LYS A 102 40.20 16.87 -19.23
N LYS A 103 41.16 16.42 -20.04
CA LYS A 103 42.14 15.43 -19.58
C LYS A 103 43.07 16.05 -18.53
N GLY A 104 43.10 15.45 -17.35
CA GLY A 104 44.06 15.73 -16.29
C GLY A 104 45.47 15.26 -16.66
N ARG A 105 46.44 15.53 -15.78
CA ARG A 105 47.84 15.16 -16.02
C ARG A 105 48.06 13.65 -16.06
N LYS A 106 47.21 12.85 -15.40
CA LYS A 106 47.31 11.38 -15.40
C LYS A 106 46.39 10.74 -16.45
N GLY A 107 45.81 11.53 -17.35
CA GLY A 107 44.93 11.07 -18.43
C GLY A 107 43.46 10.90 -18.04
N GLU A 108 43.11 11.10 -16.77
CA GLU A 108 41.73 11.06 -16.28
C GLU A 108 40.88 12.22 -16.82
N TRP A 109 39.60 12.00 -17.08
CA TRP A 109 38.70 13.07 -17.50
C TRP A 109 38.14 13.81 -16.29
N LEU A 110 38.48 15.09 -16.16
CA LEU A 110 38.01 15.96 -15.09
C LEU A 110 36.76 16.72 -15.54
N PRO A 111 35.66 16.70 -14.75
CA PRO A 111 34.44 17.42 -15.10
C PRO A 111 34.66 18.94 -15.07
N PRO A 112 33.88 19.72 -15.84
CA PRO A 112 33.98 21.18 -15.80
C PRO A 112 33.56 21.72 -14.43
N LYS A 113 34.30 22.71 -13.89
CA LYS A 113 33.98 23.36 -12.60
C LYS A 113 32.60 24.01 -12.58
N GLN A 114 32.18 24.57 -13.71
CA GLN A 114 30.87 25.18 -13.90
C GLN A 114 30.37 24.84 -15.29
N ARG A 115 29.13 24.36 -15.37
CA ARG A 115 28.47 24.04 -16.62
C ARG A 115 27.42 25.10 -16.92
N LYS A 116 27.67 25.92 -17.94
CA LYS A 116 26.65 26.87 -18.44
C LYS A 116 25.80 26.14 -19.48
N PRO A 117 24.47 25.96 -19.25
CA PRO A 117 23.62 25.29 -20.22
C PRO A 117 23.56 26.15 -21.51
N PRO A 118 23.92 25.58 -22.67
CA PRO A 118 23.84 26.33 -23.92
C PRO A 118 22.37 26.51 -24.32
N LYS A 119 22.10 27.44 -25.25
CA LYS A 119 20.76 27.70 -25.78
C LYS A 119 20.56 27.05 -27.15
N ASN A 120 19.33 26.61 -27.43
CA ASN A 120 18.89 26.23 -28.77
C ASN A 120 18.49 27.49 -29.55
N TRP A 121 19.18 27.76 -30.67
CA TRP A 121 18.96 28.97 -31.47
C TRP A 121 17.90 28.77 -32.58
N ASN A 122 17.66 27.53 -33.00
CA ASN A 122 16.69 27.23 -34.06
C ASN A 122 15.40 26.61 -33.49
N LYS A 123 14.39 27.44 -33.24
CA LYS A 123 13.10 27.00 -32.66
C LYS A 123 12.32 26.02 -33.53
N SER A 124 12.43 26.10 -34.86
CA SER A 124 11.78 25.14 -35.77
C SER A 124 12.44 23.76 -35.72
N ALA A 125 13.78 23.72 -35.66
CA ALA A 125 14.50 22.46 -35.52
C ALA A 125 14.32 21.87 -34.11
N GLU A 126 14.23 22.70 -33.08
CA GLU A 126 13.97 22.28 -31.69
C GLU A 126 12.65 21.49 -31.58
N ARG A 127 11.57 21.97 -32.21
CA ARG A 127 10.28 21.23 -32.25
C ARG A 127 10.38 19.88 -32.96
N ARG A 128 11.34 19.71 -33.89
CA ARG A 128 11.56 18.44 -34.62
C ARG A 128 12.53 17.50 -33.92
N PHE A 129 13.29 18.00 -32.94
CA PHE A 129 14.33 17.22 -32.27
C PHE A 129 13.79 15.94 -31.61
N PRO A 130 12.67 15.94 -30.86
CA PRO A 130 12.14 14.70 -30.28
C PRO A 130 11.88 13.61 -31.34
N LYS A 131 11.30 13.97 -32.49
CA LYS A 131 11.06 13.03 -33.60
C LYS A 131 12.38 12.49 -34.18
N GLN A 132 13.41 13.33 -34.31
CA GLN A 132 14.73 12.89 -34.80
C GLN A 132 15.42 11.96 -33.80
N ARG A 133 15.35 12.29 -32.50
CA ARG A 133 15.90 11.47 -31.43
C ARG A 133 15.21 10.10 -31.37
N SER A 134 13.89 10.08 -31.39
CA SER A 134 13.12 8.84 -31.35
C SER A 134 13.38 7.95 -32.58
N ALA A 135 13.56 8.54 -33.77
CA ALA A 135 13.94 7.78 -34.97
C ALA A 135 15.31 7.09 -34.84
N VAL A 136 16.29 7.75 -34.20
CA VAL A 136 17.61 7.17 -33.92
C VAL A 136 17.54 6.02 -32.91
N VAL A 137 16.70 6.17 -31.88
CA VAL A 137 16.59 5.19 -30.78
C VAL A 137 15.69 4.00 -31.14
N THR A 138 14.74 4.18 -32.07
CA THR A 138 13.74 3.16 -32.46
C THR A 138 14.36 1.82 -32.82
N THR A 139 15.41 1.80 -33.65
CA THR A 139 16.07 0.54 -34.03
C THR A 139 16.68 -0.17 -32.82
N TYR A 140 17.36 0.57 -31.94
CA TYR A 140 17.93 0.00 -30.71
C TYR A 140 16.84 -0.53 -29.78
N ARG A 141 15.77 0.23 -29.56
CA ARG A 141 14.62 -0.21 -28.78
C ARG A 141 14.07 -1.52 -29.33
N ASP A 142 13.76 -1.58 -30.63
CA ASP A 142 13.10 -2.73 -31.22
C ASP A 142 13.99 -3.99 -31.10
N GLU A 143 15.30 -3.87 -31.35
CA GLU A 143 16.26 -4.95 -31.10
C GLU A 143 16.27 -5.39 -29.63
N MET A 144 16.31 -4.45 -28.68
CA MET A 144 16.31 -4.78 -27.25
C MET A 144 15.01 -5.45 -26.81
N LEU A 145 13.86 -5.01 -27.32
CA LEU A 145 12.57 -5.62 -27.00
C LEU A 145 12.46 -7.05 -27.57
N ILE A 146 13.01 -7.30 -28.76
CA ILE A 146 13.11 -8.65 -29.34
C ILE A 146 13.98 -9.55 -28.44
N LEU A 147 15.17 -9.07 -28.02
CA LEU A 147 16.03 -9.84 -27.11
C LEU A 147 15.34 -10.17 -25.78
N LEU A 148 14.56 -9.24 -25.22
CA LEU A 148 13.79 -9.48 -24.00
C LEU A 148 12.73 -10.57 -24.19
N GLU A 149 12.12 -10.65 -25.36
CA GLU A 149 11.13 -11.67 -25.71
C GLU A 149 11.77 -13.04 -25.94
N GLU A 150 12.85 -13.09 -26.74
CA GLU A 150 13.61 -14.33 -27.02
C GLU A 150 14.19 -14.96 -25.75
N HIS A 151 14.58 -14.14 -24.78
CA HIS A 151 15.15 -14.58 -23.49
C HIS A 151 14.16 -14.52 -22.32
N ALA A 152 12.84 -14.41 -22.57
CA ALA A 152 11.84 -14.17 -21.53
C ALA A 152 11.85 -15.19 -20.38
N ALA A 153 12.21 -16.45 -20.65
CA ALA A 153 12.28 -17.52 -19.66
C ALA A 153 13.54 -17.49 -18.77
N GLY A 154 14.60 -16.80 -19.22
CA GLY A 154 15.92 -16.81 -18.58
C GLY A 154 16.35 -15.47 -18.00
N ILE A 155 15.82 -14.36 -18.51
CA ILE A 155 16.20 -13.02 -18.07
C ILE A 155 15.56 -12.67 -16.72
N ASP A 156 16.36 -12.14 -15.80
CA ASP A 156 15.84 -11.70 -14.52
C ASP A 156 15.15 -10.33 -14.61
N ALA A 157 14.48 -9.96 -13.51
CA ALA A 157 13.76 -8.70 -13.43
C ALA A 157 14.67 -7.46 -13.48
N ALA A 158 15.91 -7.57 -13.00
CA ALA A 158 16.85 -6.46 -12.92
C ALA A 158 17.44 -6.13 -14.29
N ASP A 159 17.83 -7.16 -15.06
CA ASP A 159 18.34 -7.01 -16.42
C ASP A 159 17.28 -6.42 -17.35
N ARG A 160 16.03 -6.89 -17.24
CA ARG A 160 14.90 -6.32 -17.98
C ARG A 160 14.71 -4.83 -17.66
N SER A 161 14.71 -4.48 -16.38
CA SER A 161 14.61 -3.07 -15.95
C SER A 161 15.80 -2.23 -16.42
N ALA A 162 17.02 -2.78 -16.44
CA ALA A 162 18.20 -2.09 -16.93
C ALA A 162 18.13 -1.81 -18.45
N ILE A 163 17.56 -2.74 -19.22
CA ILE A 163 17.33 -2.55 -20.66
C ILE A 163 16.28 -1.44 -20.90
N TYR A 164 15.16 -1.44 -20.18
CA TYR A 164 14.19 -0.36 -20.26
C TYR A 164 14.79 0.99 -19.86
N ALA A 165 15.59 1.02 -18.78
CA ALA A 165 16.29 2.23 -18.35
C ALA A 165 17.27 2.74 -19.41
N ASP A 166 18.01 1.87 -20.10
CA ASP A 166 18.87 2.26 -21.21
C ASP A 166 18.07 2.92 -22.34
N ILE A 167 16.96 2.30 -22.75
CA ILE A 167 16.10 2.86 -23.81
C ILE A 167 15.57 4.23 -23.40
N LEU A 168 15.05 4.37 -22.18
CA LEU A 168 14.53 5.65 -21.67
C LEU A 168 15.63 6.70 -21.43
N PHE A 169 16.86 6.29 -21.16
CA PHE A 169 17.99 7.21 -21.11
C PHE A 169 18.27 7.79 -22.51
N ALA A 170 18.22 6.92 -23.53
CA ALA A 170 18.43 7.29 -24.93
C ALA A 170 17.25 8.10 -25.50
N ASP A 171 16.01 7.76 -25.19
CA ASP A 171 14.77 8.45 -25.55
C ASP A 171 13.79 8.50 -24.34
N PRO A 172 13.82 9.57 -23.54
CA PRO A 172 12.96 9.73 -22.35
C PRO A 172 11.47 9.83 -22.63
N ASP A 173 11.07 9.91 -23.90
CA ASP A 173 9.67 9.99 -24.33
C ASP A 173 9.23 8.70 -25.06
N ASP A 174 10.00 7.60 -25.01
CA ASP A 174 9.65 6.36 -25.70
C ASP A 174 8.37 5.74 -25.14
N ALA A 175 7.25 5.99 -25.84
CA ALA A 175 5.92 5.61 -25.39
C ALA A 175 5.78 4.10 -25.17
N ARG A 176 6.43 3.28 -26.00
CA ARG A 176 6.30 1.82 -25.92
C ARG A 176 6.95 1.27 -24.65
N VAL A 177 8.13 1.76 -24.27
CA VAL A 177 8.77 1.36 -23.02
C VAL A 177 8.00 1.88 -21.81
N HIS A 178 7.48 3.11 -21.85
CA HIS A 178 6.60 3.63 -20.80
C HIS A 178 5.34 2.76 -20.63
N GLU A 179 4.67 2.36 -21.72
CA GLU A 179 3.53 1.44 -21.67
C GLU A 179 3.89 0.08 -21.07
N LEU A 180 5.05 -0.49 -21.43
CA LEU A 180 5.55 -1.74 -20.85
C LEU A 180 5.85 -1.63 -19.34
N LEU A 181 6.25 -0.45 -18.88
CA LEU A 181 6.40 -0.14 -17.44
C LEU A 181 5.06 0.11 -16.73
N GLY A 182 3.95 0.13 -17.48
CA GLY A 182 2.61 0.42 -16.97
C GLY A 182 2.40 1.90 -16.68
N GLU A 183 3.06 2.77 -17.45
CA GLU A 183 2.98 4.21 -17.35
C GLU A 183 2.05 4.78 -18.43
N VAL A 184 1.51 5.95 -18.15
CA VAL A 184 0.63 6.71 -19.04
C VAL A 184 1.04 8.17 -19.01
N ARG A 185 0.76 8.89 -20.11
CA ARG A 185 1.06 10.31 -20.19
C ARG A 185 -0.12 11.14 -19.66
N VAL A 186 0.11 11.91 -18.59
CA VAL A 186 -0.85 12.84 -17.99
C VAL A 186 -0.22 14.22 -17.95
N ASP A 187 -0.90 15.21 -18.50
CA ASP A 187 -0.42 16.61 -18.54
C ASP A 187 1.02 16.77 -19.05
N GLY A 188 1.39 15.93 -20.03
CA GLY A 188 2.71 15.92 -20.66
C GLY A 188 3.79 15.11 -19.94
N VAL A 189 3.51 14.57 -18.74
CA VAL A 189 4.45 13.79 -17.91
C VAL A 189 4.06 12.31 -17.90
N TRP A 190 5.05 11.42 -17.93
CA TRP A 190 4.86 9.99 -17.75
C TRP A 190 4.74 9.65 -16.26
N VAL A 191 3.60 9.07 -15.88
CA VAL A 191 3.29 8.65 -14.52
C VAL A 191 2.80 7.22 -14.55
N LEU A 192 2.79 6.53 -13.41
CA LEU A 192 2.15 5.22 -13.33
C LEU A 192 0.67 5.34 -13.70
N ALA A 193 0.15 4.35 -14.45
CA ALA A 193 -1.29 4.25 -14.73
C ALA A 193 -2.12 4.25 -13.43
N GLN A 194 -1.56 3.68 -12.37
CA GLN A 194 -2.05 3.74 -10.99
C GLN A 194 -2.26 5.18 -10.49
N SER A 195 -1.26 6.04 -10.66
CA SER A 195 -1.29 7.43 -10.21
C SER A 195 -2.37 8.22 -10.94
N ALA A 196 -2.47 8.03 -12.27
CA ALA A 196 -3.52 8.64 -13.09
C ALA A 196 -4.94 8.27 -12.60
N ARG A 197 -5.19 6.99 -12.34
CA ARG A 197 -6.50 6.51 -11.85
C ARG A 197 -6.83 6.99 -10.43
N SER A 198 -5.82 7.11 -9.57
CA SER A 198 -5.98 7.43 -8.15
C SER A 198 -6.68 8.78 -7.93
N LYS A 199 -6.42 9.78 -8.78
CA LYS A 199 -7.04 11.11 -8.67
C LYS A 199 -8.57 11.03 -8.78
N SER A 200 -9.07 10.40 -9.83
CA SER A 200 -10.52 10.22 -10.05
C SER A 200 -11.13 9.31 -9.00
N ARG A 201 -10.40 8.26 -8.56
CA ARG A 201 -10.87 7.35 -7.52
C ARG A 201 -11.08 8.04 -6.17
N ARG A 202 -10.17 8.92 -5.75
CA ARG A 202 -10.36 9.72 -4.51
C ARG A 202 -11.62 10.58 -4.56
N GLN A 203 -11.91 11.21 -5.71
CA GLN A 203 -13.15 11.97 -5.87
C GLN A 203 -14.38 11.06 -5.74
N ALA A 204 -14.38 9.90 -6.40
CA ALA A 204 -15.46 8.93 -6.27
C ALA A 204 -15.65 8.44 -4.83
N MET A 205 -14.56 8.19 -4.10
CA MET A 205 -14.63 7.78 -2.68
C MET A 205 -15.27 8.85 -1.80
N ARG A 206 -14.96 10.14 -1.99
CA ARG A 206 -15.63 11.23 -1.26
C ARG A 206 -17.13 11.27 -1.54
N MET A 207 -17.53 11.09 -2.80
CA MET A 207 -18.94 11.02 -3.15
C MET A 207 -19.65 9.83 -2.48
N LEU A 208 -18.98 8.67 -2.41
CA LEU A 208 -19.51 7.49 -1.71
C LEU A 208 -19.69 7.75 -0.21
N VAL A 209 -18.78 8.50 0.44
CA VAL A 209 -18.96 8.90 1.85
C VAL A 209 -20.20 9.78 2.01
N THR A 210 -20.33 10.83 1.19
CA THR A 210 -21.50 11.72 1.23
C THR A 210 -22.81 10.95 1.01
N GLN A 211 -22.84 10.06 0.02
CA GLN A 211 -23.99 9.22 -0.27
C GLN A 211 -24.32 8.26 0.88
N ALA A 212 -23.31 7.62 1.47
CA ALA A 212 -23.51 6.67 2.56
C ALA A 212 -24.12 7.31 3.82
N PHE A 213 -23.78 8.56 4.12
CA PHE A 213 -24.43 9.32 5.19
C PHE A 213 -25.83 9.80 4.82
N ALA A 214 -26.06 10.19 3.57
CA ALA A 214 -27.38 10.62 3.10
C ALA A 214 -28.40 9.47 3.10
N ASP A 215 -27.96 8.26 2.76
CA ASP A 215 -28.80 7.06 2.70
C ASP A 215 -28.98 6.38 4.06
N ALA A 216 -28.27 6.83 5.10
CA ALA A 216 -28.39 6.25 6.42
C ALA A 216 -29.80 6.50 6.99
N PRO A 217 -30.49 5.46 7.51
CA PRO A 217 -31.83 5.62 8.08
C PRO A 217 -31.83 6.61 9.25
N GLN A 218 -32.90 7.40 9.36
CA GLN A 218 -33.07 8.32 10.48
C GLN A 218 -33.34 7.56 11.77
N PRO A 219 -32.56 7.77 12.84
CA PRO A 219 -32.78 7.10 14.12
C PRO A 219 -34.05 7.60 14.82
N SER A 220 -34.73 6.68 15.50
CA SER A 220 -35.81 7.00 16.42
C SER A 220 -35.36 6.81 17.86
N ALA A 221 -35.82 7.68 18.76
CA ALA A 221 -35.62 7.50 20.19
C ALA A 221 -36.32 6.20 20.66
N SER A 222 -35.69 5.49 21.58
CA SER A 222 -36.19 4.24 22.15
C SER A 222 -35.93 4.21 23.66
N ALA A 223 -36.49 3.23 24.37
CA ALA A 223 -36.25 3.03 25.80
C ALA A 223 -35.25 1.90 26.00
N ALA A 224 -34.38 1.98 27.01
CA ALA A 224 -33.46 0.88 27.35
C ALA A 224 -34.24 -0.41 27.67
N ASN A 225 -33.79 -1.54 27.15
CA ASN A 225 -34.39 -2.86 27.41
C ASN A 225 -33.91 -3.45 28.74
N GLU A 226 -34.47 -4.59 29.14
CA GLU A 226 -34.14 -5.22 30.43
C GLU A 226 -32.65 -5.56 30.58
N ALA A 227 -32.00 -6.06 29.51
CA ALA A 227 -30.57 -6.39 29.53
C ALA A 227 -29.70 -5.12 29.68
N GLU A 228 -30.09 -4.03 29.02
CA GLU A 228 -29.41 -2.73 29.10
C GLU A 228 -29.61 -2.06 30.47
N LEU A 229 -30.79 -2.21 31.09
CA LEU A 229 -31.06 -1.75 32.45
C LEU A 229 -30.29 -2.57 33.49
N ALA A 230 -30.14 -3.89 33.27
CA ALA A 230 -29.40 -4.79 34.15
C ALA A 230 -27.90 -4.46 34.25
N LEU A 231 -27.36 -3.67 33.30
CA LEU A 231 -25.99 -3.14 33.39
C LEU A 231 -25.80 -2.13 34.54
N GLY A 232 -26.88 -1.64 35.15
CA GLY A 232 -26.83 -0.68 36.26
C GLY A 232 -26.34 0.70 35.83
N ILE A 233 -26.43 1.02 34.54
CA ILE A 233 -26.00 2.29 33.96
C ILE A 233 -27.22 3.19 33.76
N LYS A 234 -27.09 4.45 34.16
CA LYS A 234 -28.09 5.47 33.85
C LYS A 234 -27.86 6.02 32.44
N TRP A 235 -28.62 5.51 31.48
CA TRP A 235 -28.57 5.95 30.08
C TRP A 235 -29.12 7.36 29.92
N THR A 236 -28.38 8.22 29.21
CA THR A 236 -28.85 9.57 28.87
C THR A 236 -29.77 9.53 27.67
N ALA A 237 -29.43 8.70 26.67
CA ALA A 237 -30.21 8.55 25.46
C ALA A 237 -30.08 7.14 24.88
N VAL A 238 -31.10 6.73 24.15
CA VAL A 238 -31.15 5.47 23.41
C VAL A 238 -31.81 5.71 22.07
N PHE A 239 -31.15 5.32 20.98
CA PHE A 239 -31.66 5.47 19.62
C PHE A 239 -31.54 4.15 18.87
N GLU A 240 -32.37 3.98 17.85
CA GLU A 240 -32.31 2.83 16.95
C GLU A 240 -32.64 3.21 15.52
N ALA A 241 -31.98 2.53 14.58
CA ALA A 241 -32.21 2.65 13.15
C ALA A 241 -31.89 1.31 12.49
N ASP A 242 -32.84 0.69 11.80
CA ASP A 242 -32.65 -0.49 10.93
C ASP A 242 -31.66 -1.57 11.48
N GLY A 243 -31.97 -2.09 12.67
CA GLY A 243 -31.18 -3.17 13.31
C GLY A 243 -29.89 -2.72 14.01
N VAL A 244 -29.58 -1.42 13.99
CA VAL A 244 -28.50 -0.82 14.78
C VAL A 244 -29.08 0.00 15.91
N ARG A 245 -28.71 -0.36 17.14
CA ARG A 245 -29.13 0.34 18.36
C ARG A 245 -27.94 1.04 18.99
N SER A 246 -28.13 2.24 19.52
CA SER A 246 -27.10 2.98 20.25
C SER A 246 -27.57 3.41 21.62
N LEU A 247 -26.67 3.30 22.60
CA LEU A 247 -26.88 3.74 23.98
C LEU A 247 -25.68 4.57 24.41
N GLY A 248 -25.93 5.60 25.21
CA GLY A 248 -24.83 6.38 25.78
C GLY A 248 -25.15 7.12 27.04
N THR A 249 -24.10 7.47 27.77
CA THR A 249 -24.15 8.32 28.96
C THR A 249 -23.63 9.75 28.70
N GLY A 250 -23.23 10.03 27.46
CA GLY A 250 -22.82 11.35 26.96
C GLY A 250 -23.99 12.21 26.45
N GLU A 251 -23.67 13.15 25.56
CA GLU A 251 -24.64 14.06 24.95
C GLU A 251 -25.59 13.30 24.00
N GLU A 252 -26.87 13.68 24.00
CA GLU A 252 -27.90 13.02 23.19
C GLU A 252 -27.58 13.04 21.68
N GLU A 253 -27.08 14.17 21.17
CA GLU A 253 -26.70 14.32 19.76
C GLU A 253 -25.62 13.32 19.34
N GLU A 254 -24.66 13.04 20.22
CA GLU A 254 -23.63 12.04 19.95
C GLU A 254 -24.24 10.65 19.80
N VAL A 255 -25.10 10.24 20.76
CA VAL A 255 -25.73 8.91 20.76
C VAL A 255 -26.61 8.72 19.53
N MET A 256 -27.37 9.75 19.16
CA MET A 256 -28.21 9.76 17.96
C MET A 256 -27.40 9.58 16.67
N ARG A 257 -26.17 10.12 16.60
CA ARG A 257 -25.33 10.00 15.39
C ARG A 257 -24.72 8.62 15.20
N LEU A 258 -24.67 7.77 16.22
CA LEU A 258 -23.99 6.47 16.14
C LEU A 258 -24.64 5.49 15.16
N PRO A 259 -25.98 5.24 15.16
CA PRO A 259 -26.60 4.34 14.19
C PRO A 259 -26.37 4.83 12.76
N ILE A 260 -26.50 6.15 12.52
CA ILE A 260 -26.19 6.79 11.23
C ILE A 260 -24.76 6.44 10.78
N ALA A 261 -23.78 6.66 11.67
CA ALA A 261 -22.38 6.38 11.36
C ALA A 261 -22.12 4.88 11.10
N MET A 262 -22.78 3.97 11.80
CA MET A 262 -22.66 2.52 11.55
C MET A 262 -23.24 2.13 10.19
N HIS A 263 -24.43 2.64 9.84
CA HIS A 263 -25.02 2.40 8.51
C HIS A 263 -24.15 2.96 7.39
N ALA A 264 -23.70 4.22 7.54
CA ALA A 264 -22.81 4.86 6.58
C ALA A 264 -21.50 4.06 6.42
N THR A 265 -20.92 3.59 7.53
CA THR A 265 -19.69 2.79 7.51
C THR A 265 -19.87 1.49 6.73
N ARG A 266 -20.96 0.75 6.98
CA ARG A 266 -21.28 -0.50 6.26
C ARG A 266 -21.51 -0.25 4.77
N SER A 267 -22.31 0.76 4.45
CA SER A 267 -22.63 1.12 3.06
C SER A 267 -21.36 1.52 2.29
N TYR A 268 -20.57 2.44 2.83
CA TYR A 268 -19.32 2.88 2.25
C TYR A 268 -18.31 1.74 2.09
N PHE A 269 -18.13 0.92 3.12
CA PHE A 269 -17.24 -0.24 3.07
C PHE A 269 -17.60 -1.19 1.93
N ASN A 270 -18.88 -1.56 1.83
CA ASN A 270 -19.36 -2.47 0.79
C ASN A 270 -19.22 -1.85 -0.61
N ALA A 271 -19.52 -0.56 -0.76
CA ALA A 271 -19.38 0.13 -2.03
C ALA A 271 -17.91 0.27 -2.48
N VAL A 272 -17.00 0.61 -1.55
CA VAL A 272 -15.59 0.87 -1.89
C VAL A 272 -14.80 -0.41 -2.12
N LEU A 273 -15.12 -1.49 -1.39
CA LEU A 273 -14.45 -2.79 -1.49
C LEU A 273 -15.24 -3.82 -2.31
N GLY A 274 -16.37 -3.46 -2.92
CA GLY A 274 -17.20 -4.41 -3.67
C GLY A 274 -17.62 -5.62 -2.83
N ALA A 275 -17.86 -5.40 -1.53
CA ALA A 275 -18.15 -6.45 -0.55
C ALA A 275 -19.64 -6.57 -0.26
N LYS A 276 -20.02 -7.68 0.39
CA LYS A 276 -21.35 -7.89 0.99
C LYS A 276 -21.21 -8.20 2.48
N ALA A 277 -20.42 -7.40 3.18
CA ALA A 277 -20.21 -7.55 4.60
C ALA A 277 -21.39 -6.97 5.39
N ALA A 278 -21.73 -7.63 6.50
CA ALA A 278 -22.79 -7.23 7.39
C ALA A 278 -22.30 -7.22 8.86
N TYR A 279 -23.00 -6.47 9.68
CA TYR A 279 -22.87 -6.52 11.13
C TYR A 279 -23.55 -7.77 11.69
N PRO A 280 -23.27 -8.15 12.94
CA PRO A 280 -24.17 -9.02 13.68
C PRO A 280 -25.57 -8.38 13.73
N ASP A 281 -26.59 -9.23 13.74
CA ASP A 281 -27.98 -8.83 13.92
C ASP A 281 -28.54 -9.56 15.15
N PRO A 282 -28.89 -8.84 16.24
CA PRO A 282 -28.81 -7.39 16.40
C PRO A 282 -27.39 -6.84 16.64
N LEU A 283 -27.18 -5.54 16.36
CA LEU A 283 -25.98 -4.77 16.73
C LEU A 283 -26.36 -3.67 17.73
N THR A 284 -25.68 -3.64 18.89
CA THR A 284 -25.77 -2.54 19.86
C THR A 284 -24.44 -1.82 20.00
N VAL A 285 -24.47 -0.49 20.06
CA VAL A 285 -23.28 0.34 20.18
C VAL A 285 -23.36 1.23 21.42
N TYR A 286 -22.37 1.14 22.29
CA TYR A 286 -22.30 1.84 23.56
C TYR A 286 -21.24 2.95 23.55
N THR A 287 -21.60 4.16 24.00
CA THR A 287 -20.68 5.29 24.20
C THR A 287 -20.67 5.75 25.66
N LEU A 288 -19.51 5.64 26.32
CA LEU A 288 -19.37 5.76 27.78
C LEU A 288 -18.26 6.75 28.17
N PRO A 289 -18.50 8.08 28.19
CA PRO A 289 -17.48 9.09 28.50
C PRO A 289 -16.81 8.95 29.87
N ARG A 290 -17.48 8.34 30.85
CA ARG A 290 -17.02 8.31 32.25
C ARG A 290 -16.42 6.94 32.60
N ALA A 291 -15.34 6.97 33.38
CA ALA A 291 -14.69 5.75 33.87
C ALA A 291 -15.61 4.89 34.77
N SER A 292 -16.54 5.50 35.51
CA SER A 292 -17.56 4.79 36.29
C SER A 292 -18.47 3.94 35.41
N ASP A 293 -18.88 4.48 34.26
CA ASP A 293 -19.83 3.82 33.36
C ASP A 293 -19.13 2.69 32.60
N LYS A 294 -17.86 2.88 32.23
CA LYS A 294 -16.97 1.80 31.77
C LYS A 294 -16.94 0.64 32.76
N LEU A 295 -16.68 0.93 34.04
CA LEU A 295 -16.59 -0.11 35.07
C LEU A 295 -17.91 -0.85 35.24
N ALA A 296 -19.03 -0.13 35.33
CA ALA A 296 -20.37 -0.72 35.42
C ALA A 296 -20.66 -1.63 34.22
N PHE A 297 -20.39 -1.15 33.00
CA PHE A 297 -20.57 -1.93 31.77
C PHE A 297 -19.77 -3.23 31.81
N LEU A 298 -18.47 -3.14 32.09
CA LEU A 298 -17.57 -4.29 32.09
C LEU A 298 -17.90 -5.32 33.18
N MET A 299 -18.52 -4.89 34.29
CA MET A 299 -18.95 -5.77 35.38
C MET A 299 -20.32 -6.40 35.11
N GLY A 300 -21.24 -5.65 34.49
CA GLY A 300 -22.62 -6.09 34.26
C GLY A 300 -22.84 -6.85 32.95
N HIS A 301 -21.95 -6.71 31.96
CA HIS A 301 -22.18 -7.30 30.64
C HIS A 301 -22.06 -8.83 30.64
N PRO A 302 -23.09 -9.59 30.21
CA PRO A 302 -23.14 -11.04 30.38
C PRO A 302 -22.07 -11.81 29.58
N ALA A 303 -21.61 -11.24 28.46
CA ALA A 303 -20.55 -11.85 27.64
C ALA A 303 -19.11 -11.57 28.13
N ILE A 304 -18.93 -10.80 29.21
CA ILE A 304 -17.60 -10.39 29.69
C ILE A 304 -17.24 -11.16 30.95
N ASP A 305 -16.44 -12.22 30.77
CA ASP A 305 -15.82 -12.94 31.88
C ASP A 305 -14.69 -12.12 32.56
N GLU A 306 -14.21 -12.58 33.72
CA GLU A 306 -13.18 -11.89 34.49
C GLU A 306 -11.85 -11.71 33.72
N THR A 307 -11.47 -12.69 32.90
CA THR A 307 -10.22 -12.64 32.14
C THR A 307 -10.33 -11.60 31.03
N TYR A 308 -11.42 -11.62 30.28
CA TYR A 308 -11.67 -10.65 29.22
C TYR A 308 -11.86 -9.24 29.77
N ARG A 309 -12.49 -9.11 30.94
CA ARG A 309 -12.63 -7.84 31.66
C ARG A 309 -11.28 -7.18 31.92
N LYS A 310 -10.30 -7.93 32.45
CA LYS A 310 -8.95 -7.42 32.73
C LYS A 310 -8.27 -6.89 31.47
N TYR A 311 -8.47 -7.57 30.34
CA TYR A 311 -7.97 -7.11 29.05
C TYR A 311 -8.67 -5.80 28.59
N LEU A 312 -10.01 -5.75 28.63
CA LEU A 312 -10.78 -4.58 28.21
C LEU A 312 -10.52 -3.34 29.08
N MET A 313 -10.16 -3.52 30.35
CA MET A 313 -9.78 -2.41 31.24
C MET A 313 -8.60 -1.59 30.70
N ALA A 314 -7.70 -2.20 29.93
CA ALA A 314 -6.53 -1.53 29.34
C ALA A 314 -6.80 -0.88 27.98
N LEU A 315 -7.98 -1.08 27.39
CA LEU A 315 -8.35 -0.50 26.10
C LEU A 315 -9.22 0.75 26.28
N ASP A 316 -9.44 1.49 25.19
CA ASP A 316 -10.40 2.60 25.06
C ASP A 316 -11.75 2.17 24.47
N GLY A 317 -11.81 0.97 23.89
CA GLY A 317 -13.02 0.37 23.32
C GLY A 317 -12.74 -0.99 22.70
N SER A 318 -13.79 -1.77 22.45
CA SER A 318 -13.71 -3.06 21.76
C SER A 318 -15.08 -3.53 21.27
N GLY A 319 -15.07 -4.44 20.29
CA GLY A 319 -16.21 -5.34 20.06
C GLY A 319 -16.25 -6.41 21.15
N ILE A 320 -17.43 -6.69 21.70
CA ILE A 320 -17.59 -7.63 22.80
C ILE A 320 -17.68 -9.06 22.25
N ARG A 321 -16.72 -9.89 22.66
CA ARG A 321 -16.63 -11.28 22.19
C ARG A 321 -17.87 -12.06 22.65
N GLY A 322 -18.52 -12.74 21.72
CA GLY A 322 -19.68 -13.58 22.01
C GLY A 322 -21.00 -12.82 22.05
N SER A 323 -21.00 -11.52 21.76
CA SER A 323 -22.22 -10.75 21.50
C SER A 323 -22.10 -9.96 20.19
N GLY A 324 -23.17 -9.23 19.85
CA GLY A 324 -23.19 -8.30 18.73
C GLY A 324 -22.75 -6.89 19.10
N ASP A 325 -22.19 -6.68 20.29
CA ASP A 325 -22.08 -5.34 20.88
C ASP A 325 -20.72 -4.69 20.66
N PHE A 326 -20.70 -3.39 20.37
CA PHE A 326 -19.50 -2.56 20.32
C PHE A 326 -19.54 -1.52 21.44
N ALA A 327 -18.42 -1.24 22.09
CA ALA A 327 -18.37 -0.25 23.16
C ALA A 327 -17.09 0.60 23.08
N HIS A 328 -17.23 1.89 23.39
CA HIS A 328 -16.12 2.83 23.47
C HIS A 328 -16.27 3.79 24.65
N TRP A 329 -15.19 4.01 25.40
CA TRP A 329 -15.22 4.70 26.70
C TRP A 329 -14.13 5.75 26.90
N ALA A 330 -13.87 6.55 25.86
CA ALA A 330 -12.94 7.69 25.95
C ALA A 330 -13.70 8.94 26.43
N PRO A 331 -13.07 9.94 27.07
CA PRO A 331 -13.74 11.19 27.47
C PRO A 331 -14.16 12.08 26.29
N ASP A 332 -13.41 12.06 25.19
CA ASP A 332 -13.65 12.87 23.98
C ASP A 332 -14.68 12.19 23.04
N PRO A 333 -15.82 12.83 22.70
CA PRO A 333 -16.81 12.28 21.78
C PRO A 333 -16.26 12.01 20.37
N VAL A 334 -15.32 12.83 19.88
CA VAL A 334 -14.73 12.61 18.55
C VAL A 334 -13.93 11.32 18.51
N ARG A 335 -13.12 11.07 19.56
CA ARG A 335 -12.38 9.82 19.73
C ARG A 335 -13.30 8.60 19.87
N ARG A 336 -14.46 8.72 20.53
CA ARG A 336 -15.44 7.63 20.64
C ARG A 336 -16.04 7.27 19.28
N LEU A 337 -16.49 8.28 18.51
CA LEU A 337 -17.02 8.06 17.16
C LEU A 337 -15.97 7.43 16.23
N ASP A 338 -14.75 7.97 16.24
CA ASP A 338 -13.58 7.44 15.49
C ASP A 338 -13.35 5.96 15.81
N GLY A 339 -13.24 5.62 17.09
CA GLY A 339 -12.97 4.26 17.52
C GLY A 339 -14.11 3.29 17.21
N LEU A 340 -15.37 3.72 17.28
CA LEU A 340 -16.52 2.89 16.92
C LEU A 340 -16.59 2.62 15.41
N VAL A 341 -16.36 3.63 14.57
CA VAL A 341 -16.24 3.44 13.11
C VAL A 341 -15.06 2.53 12.79
N ARG A 342 -13.92 2.72 13.45
CA ARG A 342 -12.73 1.88 13.30
C ARG A 342 -13.00 0.42 13.67
N GLN A 343 -13.70 0.17 14.77
CA GLN A 343 -14.11 -1.17 15.22
C GLN A 343 -15.09 -1.82 14.24
N SER A 344 -16.07 -1.05 13.76
CA SER A 344 -17.00 -1.51 12.73
C SER A 344 -16.26 -1.95 11.46
N ILE A 345 -15.31 -1.16 10.95
CA ILE A 345 -14.50 -1.54 9.78
C ILE A 345 -13.72 -2.83 10.05
N SER A 346 -13.13 -2.99 11.24
CA SER A 346 -12.45 -4.23 11.65
C SER A 346 -13.37 -5.44 11.59
N TRP A 347 -14.62 -5.29 12.04
CA TRP A 347 -15.62 -6.34 11.97
C TRP A 347 -15.95 -6.71 10.53
N LEU A 348 -16.22 -5.70 9.68
CA LEU A 348 -16.55 -5.91 8.27
C LEU A 348 -15.38 -6.52 7.48
N LEU A 349 -14.12 -6.15 7.78
CA LEU A 349 -12.93 -6.81 7.23
C LEU A 349 -12.85 -8.28 7.63
N THR A 350 -13.17 -8.59 8.89
CA THR A 350 -13.15 -9.97 9.40
C THR A 350 -14.26 -10.80 8.77
N GLY A 351 -15.49 -10.31 8.77
CA GLY A 351 -16.66 -11.03 8.25
C GLY A 351 -16.70 -11.09 6.71
N GLY A 352 -16.32 -10.00 6.03
CA GLY A 352 -16.39 -9.91 4.57
C GLY A 352 -15.23 -10.57 3.85
N PHE A 353 -14.04 -10.58 4.46
CA PHE A 353 -12.81 -11.04 3.80
C PHE A 353 -11.98 -12.04 4.60
N GLY A 354 -12.29 -12.30 5.88
CA GLY A 354 -11.45 -13.12 6.75
C GLY A 354 -10.18 -12.41 7.23
N ILE A 355 -10.11 -11.08 7.10
CA ILE A 355 -8.95 -10.31 7.56
C ILE A 355 -9.00 -10.15 9.08
N LYS A 356 -7.95 -10.62 9.76
CA LYS A 356 -7.88 -10.72 11.23
C LYS A 356 -6.73 -9.86 11.77
N PRO A 357 -6.63 -9.66 13.10
CA PRO A 357 -5.46 -9.01 13.72
C PRO A 357 -4.10 -9.62 13.40
N ALA A 358 -4.04 -10.88 12.93
CA ALA A 358 -2.83 -11.50 12.43
C ALA A 358 -2.32 -10.86 11.11
N HIS A 359 -3.19 -10.22 10.34
CA HIS A 359 -2.90 -9.53 9.08
C HIS A 359 -2.71 -8.03 9.34
N GLY A 360 -1.75 -7.67 10.20
CA GLY A 360 -1.65 -6.34 10.81
C GLY A 360 -1.71 -5.18 9.81
N TRP A 361 -0.98 -5.27 8.69
CA TRP A 361 -0.95 -4.22 7.69
C TRP A 361 -2.33 -3.95 7.05
N ALA A 362 -3.07 -5.01 6.74
CA ALA A 362 -4.38 -4.89 6.11
C ALA A 362 -5.40 -4.44 7.16
N PHE A 363 -5.38 -5.10 8.33
CA PHE A 363 -6.32 -4.82 9.40
C PHE A 363 -6.26 -3.36 9.85
N GLU A 364 -5.06 -2.83 10.08
CA GLU A 364 -4.87 -1.43 10.51
C GLU A 364 -4.83 -0.44 9.37
N GLY A 365 -4.16 -0.77 8.26
CA GLY A 365 -4.05 0.13 7.11
C GLY A 365 -5.42 0.51 6.53
N PHE A 366 -6.25 -0.48 6.17
CA PHE A 366 -7.59 -0.22 5.65
C PHE A 366 -8.49 0.40 6.73
N GLY A 367 -8.37 -0.11 7.95
CA GLY A 367 -9.07 0.42 9.12
C GLY A 367 -8.92 1.93 9.30
N LEU A 368 -7.67 2.40 9.37
CA LEU A 368 -7.36 3.81 9.59
C LEU A 368 -7.65 4.67 8.36
N TYR A 369 -7.38 4.17 7.16
CA TYR A 369 -7.65 4.90 5.93
C TYR A 369 -9.15 5.14 5.73
N LEU A 370 -9.96 4.10 5.87
CA LEU A 370 -11.42 4.21 5.72
C LEU A 370 -12.06 5.02 6.85
N THR A 371 -11.57 4.91 8.09
CA THR A 371 -12.02 5.76 9.21
C THR A 371 -11.77 7.23 8.89
N ARG A 372 -10.59 7.57 8.37
CA ARG A 372 -10.25 8.94 7.97
C ARG A 372 -11.16 9.46 6.87
N GLU A 373 -11.46 8.67 5.85
CA GLU A 373 -12.34 9.10 4.78
C GLU A 373 -13.78 9.31 5.27
N LEU A 374 -14.26 8.49 6.20
CA LEU A 374 -15.63 8.56 6.72
C LEU A 374 -15.86 9.70 7.73
N VAL A 375 -15.02 9.79 8.76
CA VAL A 375 -15.25 10.70 9.90
C VAL A 375 -14.19 11.79 10.02
N GLY A 376 -13.24 11.84 9.08
CA GLY A 376 -12.24 12.91 9.05
C GLY A 376 -11.18 12.78 10.13
N THR A 377 -11.09 11.67 10.86
CA THR A 377 -10.11 11.45 11.94
C THR A 377 -9.47 10.05 11.87
N ARG A 378 -8.45 9.81 12.70
CA ARG A 378 -7.77 8.50 12.85
C ARG A 378 -7.06 8.44 14.21
N LEU A 379 -7.85 8.56 15.27
CA LEU A 379 -7.36 8.79 16.63
C LEU A 379 -7.07 7.48 17.38
N THR A 380 -7.55 6.35 16.85
CA THR A 380 -7.53 5.05 17.53
C THR A 380 -6.69 4.04 16.77
N TRP A 381 -5.56 3.63 17.35
CA TRP A 381 -4.63 2.68 16.76
C TRP A 381 -3.71 2.08 17.83
N PHE A 382 -3.22 0.86 17.56
CA PHE A 382 -2.32 0.14 18.44
C PHE A 382 -0.93 0.09 17.83
N VAL A 383 0.05 0.63 18.55
CA VAL A 383 1.46 0.48 18.20
C VAL A 383 2.29 0.17 19.42
N ARG A 384 3.24 -0.75 19.24
CA ARG A 384 4.33 -0.93 20.20
C ARG A 384 5.37 0.19 20.03
N GLU A 385 6.29 0.27 20.98
CA GLU A 385 7.49 1.09 20.83
C GLU A 385 8.30 0.65 19.61
N SER A 386 8.80 1.62 18.84
CA SER A 386 9.60 1.33 17.66
C SER A 386 10.94 0.71 18.02
N LYS A 387 11.35 -0.29 17.23
CA LYS A 387 12.70 -0.87 17.30
C LYS A 387 13.71 -0.11 16.43
N TYR A 388 13.27 0.88 15.66
CA TYR A 388 14.06 1.56 14.62
C TYR A 388 14.33 3.03 14.92
N LEU A 389 13.61 3.60 15.88
CA LEU A 389 13.69 5.00 16.29
C LEU A 389 14.14 5.05 17.75
N THR A 390 14.73 6.17 18.17
CA THR A 390 14.88 6.42 19.62
C THR A 390 13.49 6.63 20.25
N PRO A 391 13.33 6.44 21.57
CA PRO A 391 12.06 6.72 22.25
C PRO A 391 11.51 8.12 21.96
N GLU A 392 12.37 9.14 21.90
CA GLU A 392 12.00 10.52 21.61
C GLU A 392 11.51 10.68 20.17
N GLU A 393 12.21 10.09 19.20
CA GLU A 393 11.82 10.09 17.79
C GLU A 393 10.48 9.36 17.57
N ASP A 394 10.27 8.21 18.23
CA ASP A 394 9.04 7.43 18.16
C ASP A 394 7.85 8.20 18.76
N GLN A 395 8.03 8.81 19.94
CA GLN A 395 7.00 9.64 20.57
C GLN A 395 6.70 10.88 19.73
N ALA A 396 7.70 11.55 19.17
CA ALA A 396 7.50 12.68 18.29
C ALA A 396 6.72 12.30 17.02
N LEU A 397 7.01 11.13 16.43
CA LEU A 397 6.24 10.61 15.30
C LEU A 397 4.80 10.30 15.71
N LYS A 398 4.58 9.59 16.82
CA LYS A 398 3.23 9.30 17.33
C LYS A 398 2.41 10.56 17.58
N ALA A 399 3.01 11.57 18.22
CA ALA A 399 2.36 12.86 18.49
C ALA A 399 1.93 13.56 17.18
N ARG A 400 2.80 13.59 16.16
CA ARG A 400 2.43 14.13 14.83
C ARG A 400 1.31 13.33 14.18
N LEU A 401 1.38 11.99 14.25
CA LEU A 401 0.39 11.12 13.63
C LEU A 401 -0.98 11.21 14.32
N LEU A 402 -1.02 11.54 15.62
CA LEU A 402 -2.25 11.79 16.37
C LEU A 402 -2.87 13.18 16.10
N ASP A 403 -2.15 14.13 15.50
CA ASP A 403 -2.77 15.38 15.03
C ASP A 403 -3.71 15.06 13.87
N SER A 404 -5.01 15.31 14.07
CA SER A 404 -6.05 15.13 13.06
C SER A 404 -5.81 15.94 11.77
N ARG A 405 -4.98 16.98 11.81
CA ARG A 405 -4.63 17.79 10.63
C ARG A 405 -3.39 17.29 9.89
N ALA A 406 -2.63 16.35 10.46
CA ALA A 406 -1.45 15.81 9.80
C ALA A 406 -1.81 15.18 8.45
N ASN A 407 -0.90 15.26 7.48
CA ASN A 407 -1.03 14.50 6.23
C ASN A 407 -0.16 13.26 6.31
N TRP A 408 -0.74 12.11 6.68
CA TRP A 408 0.00 10.85 6.78
C TRP A 408 0.63 10.42 5.44
N MET A 409 0.12 10.88 4.29
CA MET A 409 0.76 10.58 3.01
C MET A 409 2.08 11.36 2.84
N ASP A 410 2.14 12.60 3.31
CA ASP A 410 3.38 13.38 3.30
C ASP A 410 4.38 12.82 4.32
N GLU A 411 3.92 12.45 5.52
CA GLU A 411 4.78 11.78 6.52
C GLU A 411 5.34 10.46 5.96
N ALA A 412 4.53 9.66 5.26
CA ALA A 412 4.98 8.43 4.61
C ALA A 412 6.02 8.71 3.52
N PHE A 413 5.83 9.76 2.74
CA PHE A 413 6.78 10.17 1.69
C PHE A 413 8.13 10.57 2.30
N GLN A 414 8.13 11.40 3.35
CA GLN A 414 9.35 11.76 4.07
C GLN A 414 10.04 10.53 4.68
N MET A 415 9.25 9.62 5.27
CA MET A 415 9.78 8.36 5.79
C MET A 415 10.44 7.51 4.71
N PHE A 416 9.91 7.49 3.47
CA PHE A 416 10.53 6.77 2.37
C PHE A 416 11.78 7.45 1.81
N ALA A 417 11.81 8.78 1.79
CA ALA A 417 12.92 9.56 1.25
C ALA A 417 14.18 9.50 2.14
N THR A 418 14.03 9.33 3.45
CA THR A 418 15.15 9.33 4.42
C THR A 418 16.02 8.06 4.41
N GLY A 419 15.76 7.08 3.52
CA GLY A 419 16.70 5.99 3.24
C GLY A 419 16.86 4.92 4.33
N LYS A 420 16.02 4.91 5.38
CA LYS A 420 15.90 3.79 6.34
C LYS A 420 14.66 2.93 6.06
N PRO A 421 14.46 2.35 4.85
CA PRO A 421 13.18 1.75 4.48
C PRO A 421 12.84 0.54 5.36
N ILE A 422 11.58 0.49 5.82
CA ILE A 422 11.00 -0.76 6.30
C ILE A 422 10.93 -1.70 5.09
N LYS A 423 11.47 -2.91 5.22
CA LYS A 423 11.31 -3.91 4.16
C LYS A 423 9.86 -4.38 4.16
N LEU A 424 9.15 -4.16 3.07
CA LEU A 424 7.74 -4.53 2.91
C LEU A 424 7.45 -5.98 3.28
N GLN A 425 8.34 -6.90 2.92
CA GLN A 425 8.22 -8.32 3.25
C GLN A 425 8.00 -8.57 4.74
N PHE A 426 8.70 -7.84 5.62
CA PHE A 426 8.54 -8.00 7.06
C PHE A 426 7.23 -7.37 7.56
N LEU A 427 6.83 -6.22 7.01
CA LEU A 427 5.56 -5.61 7.36
C LEU A 427 4.39 -6.57 7.06
N LEU A 428 4.42 -7.21 5.89
CA LEU A 428 3.34 -8.06 5.40
C LEU A 428 3.04 -9.30 6.25
N GLY A 429 3.98 -9.70 7.13
CA GLY A 429 3.84 -10.81 8.07
C GLY A 429 3.60 -10.40 9.54
N LYS A 430 3.52 -9.10 9.83
CA LYS A 430 3.29 -8.60 11.19
C LYS A 430 1.81 -8.67 11.57
N SER A 431 1.54 -9.04 12.83
CA SER A 431 0.24 -8.86 13.47
C SER A 431 0.10 -7.44 14.02
N VAL A 432 -1.12 -7.01 14.35
CA VAL A 432 -1.40 -5.67 14.91
C VAL A 432 -0.53 -5.35 16.13
N ASN A 433 -0.35 -6.32 17.03
CA ASN A 433 0.43 -6.17 18.26
C ASN A 433 1.96 -6.06 18.02
N SER A 434 2.39 -6.22 16.77
CA SER A 434 3.81 -6.15 16.38
C SER A 434 4.13 -4.94 15.50
N LEU A 435 3.14 -4.10 15.19
CA LEU A 435 3.33 -2.87 14.42
C LEU A 435 3.86 -1.77 15.34
N ASP A 436 4.89 -1.05 14.88
CA ASP A 436 5.27 0.25 15.45
C ASP A 436 4.67 1.42 14.65
N ALA A 437 5.00 2.65 15.02
CA ALA A 437 4.47 3.85 14.35
C ALA A 437 4.83 3.93 12.87
N ARG A 438 6.00 3.43 12.47
CA ARG A 438 6.45 3.43 11.08
C ARG A 438 5.77 2.32 10.27
N ASP A 439 5.62 1.15 10.87
CA ASP A 439 4.85 0.05 10.29
C ASP A 439 3.40 0.49 10.02
N MET A 440 2.80 1.23 10.94
CA MET A 440 1.44 1.76 10.80
C MET A 440 1.35 2.72 9.62
N LEU A 441 2.26 3.69 9.55
CA LEU A 441 2.29 4.68 8.47
C LEU A 441 2.46 4.00 7.10
N TYR A 442 3.28 2.95 7.06
CA TYR A 442 3.50 2.17 5.85
C TYR A 442 2.26 1.35 5.45
N SER A 443 1.58 0.74 6.44
CA SER A 443 0.31 0.04 6.26
C SER A 443 -0.80 0.95 5.74
N TYR A 444 -0.90 2.16 6.30
CA TYR A 444 -1.83 3.20 5.85
C TYR A 444 -1.58 3.59 4.39
N CYS A 445 -0.32 3.85 4.03
CA CYS A 445 0.07 4.20 2.66
C CYS A 445 -0.22 3.05 1.68
N LEU A 446 0.07 1.80 2.06
CA LEU A 446 -0.23 0.64 1.24
C LEU A 446 -1.75 0.44 1.06
N ALA A 447 -2.55 0.59 2.11
CA ALA A 447 -4.01 0.53 2.01
C ALA A 447 -4.57 1.63 1.11
N ALA A 448 -4.04 2.86 1.20
CA ALA A 448 -4.37 3.96 0.32
C ALA A 448 -4.07 3.63 -1.15
N TYR A 449 -2.87 3.12 -1.44
CA TYR A 449 -2.50 2.67 -2.78
C TYR A 449 -3.48 1.62 -3.31
N MET A 450 -3.83 0.63 -2.50
CA MET A 450 -4.75 -0.42 -2.92
C MET A 450 -6.17 0.10 -3.20
N LEU A 451 -6.70 1.00 -2.36
CA LEU A 451 -8.03 1.59 -2.53
C LEU A 451 -8.10 2.59 -3.69
N GLU A 452 -7.04 3.37 -3.90
CA GLU A 452 -7.00 4.43 -4.90
C GLU A 452 -6.57 3.91 -6.28
N ALA A 453 -5.57 3.03 -6.36
CA ALA A 453 -4.93 2.64 -7.62
C ALA A 453 -5.31 1.25 -8.14
N GLU A 454 -5.63 0.32 -7.24
CA GLU A 454 -5.86 -1.11 -7.53
C GLU A 454 -7.24 -1.59 -7.03
N ALA A 455 -8.21 -0.68 -6.96
CA ALA A 455 -9.54 -0.92 -6.37
C ALA A 455 -10.27 -2.13 -6.95
N GLN A 456 -10.11 -2.41 -8.25
CA GLN A 456 -10.76 -3.53 -8.93
C GLN A 456 -10.22 -4.89 -8.49
N LYS A 457 -8.95 -4.97 -8.12
CA LYS A 457 -8.26 -6.21 -7.73
C LYS A 457 -8.27 -6.45 -6.22
N LEU A 458 -8.54 -5.39 -5.46
CA LEU A 458 -8.52 -5.41 -4.00
C LEU A 458 -9.45 -6.48 -3.37
N PRO A 459 -10.70 -6.72 -3.83
CA PRO A 459 -11.57 -7.70 -3.17
C PRO A 459 -11.02 -9.12 -3.28
N GLN A 460 -10.47 -9.46 -4.46
CA GLN A 460 -9.80 -10.74 -4.70
C GLN A 460 -8.55 -10.89 -3.83
N LEU A 461 -7.75 -9.83 -3.71
CA LEU A 461 -6.56 -9.82 -2.86
C LEU A 461 -6.90 -10.07 -1.40
N LEU A 462 -7.85 -9.31 -0.83
CA LEU A 462 -8.24 -9.45 0.58
C LEU A 462 -8.82 -10.83 0.88
N THR A 463 -9.66 -11.36 -0.04
CA THR A 463 -10.23 -12.70 0.07
C THR A 463 -9.14 -13.76 0.13
N ALA A 464 -8.15 -13.70 -0.78
CA ALA A 464 -7.05 -14.65 -0.79
C ALA A 464 -6.26 -14.64 0.53
N ILE A 465 -5.98 -13.44 1.06
CA ILE A 465 -5.27 -13.28 2.34
C ILE A 465 -6.09 -13.88 3.50
N GLY A 466 -7.37 -13.54 3.61
CA GLY A 466 -8.19 -14.05 4.70
C GLY A 466 -8.51 -15.54 4.62
N GLN A 467 -8.39 -16.15 3.44
CA GLN A 467 -8.41 -17.61 3.24
C GLN A 467 -7.08 -18.30 3.62
N GLY A 468 -6.13 -17.56 4.20
CA GLY A 468 -4.88 -18.11 4.75
C GLY A 468 -3.69 -18.01 3.80
N LYS A 469 -3.84 -17.41 2.62
CA LYS A 469 -2.71 -17.16 1.74
C LYS A 469 -1.81 -16.07 2.34
N THR A 470 -0.50 -16.23 2.23
CA THR A 470 0.42 -15.17 2.64
C THR A 470 0.20 -13.92 1.79
N SER A 471 0.30 -12.73 2.41
CA SER A 471 0.13 -11.45 1.69
C SER A 471 1.04 -11.37 0.46
N GLN A 472 2.30 -11.82 0.57
CA GLN A 472 3.25 -11.86 -0.54
C GLN A 472 2.74 -12.70 -1.72
N ALA A 473 2.27 -13.93 -1.47
CA ALA A 473 1.76 -14.80 -2.53
C ALA A 473 0.42 -14.28 -3.08
N ALA A 474 -0.39 -13.60 -2.26
CA ALA A 474 -1.61 -12.95 -2.73
C ALA A 474 -1.31 -11.78 -3.68
N PHE A 475 -0.33 -10.94 -3.37
CA PHE A 475 0.12 -9.85 -4.26
C PHE A 475 0.69 -10.37 -5.58
N GLN A 476 1.53 -11.42 -5.52
CA GLN A 476 2.10 -12.00 -6.73
C GLN A 476 1.01 -12.55 -7.66
N ASP A 477 0.04 -13.28 -7.14
CA ASP A 477 -0.99 -13.91 -7.98
C ASP A 477 -2.04 -12.90 -8.48
N VAL A 478 -2.45 -11.95 -7.65
CA VAL A 478 -3.53 -11.01 -8.01
C VAL A 478 -3.00 -9.81 -8.78
N LEU A 479 -1.83 -9.27 -8.41
CA LEU A 479 -1.26 -8.10 -9.06
C LEU A 479 -0.19 -8.45 -10.10
N GLY A 480 0.36 -9.67 -10.10
CA GLY A 480 1.53 -10.01 -10.91
C GLY A 480 2.82 -9.37 -10.39
N LEU A 481 2.84 -8.91 -9.13
CA LEU A 481 3.94 -8.16 -8.54
C LEU A 481 4.54 -8.90 -7.35
N ASP A 482 5.86 -9.11 -7.40
CA ASP A 482 6.59 -9.49 -6.20
C ASP A 482 6.65 -8.31 -5.22
N VAL A 483 7.04 -8.61 -3.97
CA VAL A 483 7.06 -7.62 -2.88
C VAL A 483 8.02 -6.47 -3.14
N ARG A 484 9.13 -6.71 -3.85
CA ARG A 484 10.11 -5.66 -4.16
C ARG A 484 9.51 -4.69 -5.18
N ARG A 485 8.95 -5.21 -6.28
CA ARG A 485 8.27 -4.42 -7.32
C ARG A 485 7.07 -3.67 -6.77
N LEU A 486 6.33 -4.28 -5.84
CA LEU A 486 5.24 -3.60 -5.14
C LEU A 486 5.75 -2.40 -4.32
N ASP A 487 6.84 -2.56 -3.55
CA ASP A 487 7.43 -1.44 -2.80
C ASP A 487 7.94 -0.33 -3.74
N GLU A 488 8.65 -0.67 -4.81
CA GLU A 488 9.14 0.29 -5.81
C GLU A 488 7.97 1.07 -6.44
N ARG A 489 6.89 0.38 -6.84
CA ARG A 489 5.67 1.00 -7.37
C ARG A 489 4.96 1.87 -6.34
N LEU A 490 4.85 1.43 -5.09
CA LEU A 490 4.21 2.19 -4.01
C LEU A 490 4.95 3.50 -3.75
N ARG A 491 6.29 3.47 -3.67
CA ARG A 491 7.13 4.67 -3.47
C ARG A 491 6.98 5.66 -4.61
N ARG A 492 7.03 5.16 -5.85
CA ARG A 492 6.83 5.98 -7.04
C ARG A 492 5.44 6.59 -7.07
N TRP A 493 4.40 5.78 -6.87
CA TRP A 493 3.02 6.26 -6.80
C TRP A 493 2.87 7.35 -5.73
N LEU A 494 3.45 7.16 -4.54
CA LEU A 494 3.38 8.16 -3.48
C LEU A 494 4.08 9.47 -3.87
N SER A 495 5.20 9.39 -4.59
CA SER A 495 5.90 10.58 -5.09
C SER A 495 5.10 11.34 -6.16
N GLU A 496 4.39 10.62 -7.04
CA GLU A 496 3.55 11.16 -8.11
C GLU A 496 2.18 11.65 -7.61
N ARG A 497 1.74 11.19 -6.43
CA ARG A 497 0.46 11.54 -5.83
C ARG A 497 0.41 12.96 -5.28
N ARG A 498 1.56 13.52 -4.93
CA ARG A 498 1.69 14.89 -4.38
C ARG A 498 1.25 15.92 -5.43
#